data_AF-T1CJ38-F1
#
_entry.id   AF-T1CJ38-F1
#
_cell.length_a   1.000
_cell.length_b   1.000
_cell.length_c   1.000
_cell.angle_alpha   90.00
_cell.angle_beta   90.00
_cell.angle_gamma   90.00
#
_symmetry.space_group_name_H-M   'P 1'
#
loop_
_entity.id
_entity.type
_entity.pdbx_description
1 polymer ?
#
loop_
_entity_poly.entity_id
_entity_poly.type
_entity_poly.pdbx_seq_one_letter_code
_entity_poly.pdbx_strand_id
1 'polypeptide(L)'
;MRIHTQTSDGPKEKSFTVKNGADLHQLSGERAAYENGFVVAEINAEPGNEYIRFDNGRTLRLGQESGGMRDDVWRSQIKYTVKKHLEKELQLRARGVKVLSLFFIDRVSNYRDYDGSGQPVKGKFAVEFEAALSELAKDPRYAVLDWLKLPVESLHNGYFAADKPKKGQQTLV
;
A
#
# COMPACT_ATOMS: atom_id res chain seq x y z
N MET A 1 17.78 -16.05 -9.87
CA MET A 1 16.72 -15.22 -9.25
C MET A 1 16.78 -13.82 -9.85
N ARG A 2 15.66 -13.14 -9.98
CA ARG A 2 15.59 -11.75 -10.47
C ARG A 2 15.21 -10.82 -9.31
N ILE A 3 15.94 -9.73 -9.14
CA ILE A 3 15.69 -8.73 -8.08
C ILE A 3 15.83 -7.32 -8.66
N HIS A 4 15.22 -6.33 -8.01
CA HIS A 4 15.47 -4.93 -8.35
C HIS A 4 16.79 -4.46 -7.76
N THR A 5 17.57 -3.71 -8.53
CA THR A 5 18.84 -3.10 -8.11
C THR A 5 18.72 -1.58 -8.15
N GLN A 6 19.40 -0.88 -7.24
CA GLN A 6 19.47 0.58 -7.25
C GLN A 6 20.39 1.05 -8.37
N THR A 7 19.89 1.93 -9.23
CA THR A 7 20.70 2.59 -10.27
C THR A 7 20.44 4.11 -10.25
N SER A 8 21.27 4.88 -10.95
CA SER A 8 21.09 6.34 -11.10
C SER A 8 19.75 6.72 -11.73
N ASP A 9 19.21 5.87 -12.60
CA ASP A 9 17.95 6.10 -13.31
C ASP A 9 16.74 5.48 -12.57
N GLY A 10 16.94 5.06 -11.32
CA GLY A 10 15.93 4.37 -10.52
C GLY A 10 16.10 2.84 -10.49
N PRO A 11 15.12 2.11 -9.93
CA PRO A 11 15.20 0.66 -9.78
C PRO A 11 15.19 -0.07 -11.14
N LYS A 12 16.15 -0.98 -11.37
CA LYS A 12 16.15 -1.85 -12.56
C LYS A 12 16.25 -3.31 -12.16
N GLU A 13 15.47 -4.17 -12.82
CA GLU A 13 15.53 -5.62 -12.60
C GLU A 13 16.82 -6.21 -13.16
N LYS A 14 17.46 -7.07 -12.37
CA LYS A 14 18.69 -7.77 -12.76
C LYS A 14 18.67 -9.22 -12.25
N SER A 15 19.19 -10.12 -13.06
CA SER A 15 19.34 -11.53 -12.72
C SER A 15 20.62 -11.78 -11.91
N PHE A 16 20.47 -12.51 -10.81
CA PHE A 16 21.58 -12.98 -9.98
C PHE A 16 21.48 -14.48 -9.74
N THR A 17 22.64 -15.14 -9.76
CA THR A 17 22.80 -16.49 -9.20
C THR A 17 23.11 -16.34 -7.71
N VAL A 18 22.25 -16.90 -6.87
CA VAL A 18 22.37 -16.79 -5.41
C VAL A 18 22.72 -18.14 -4.80
N LYS A 19 23.34 -18.11 -3.62
CA LYS A 19 23.68 -19.28 -2.80
C LYS A 19 23.13 -19.07 -1.40
N ASN A 20 23.12 -20.11 -0.56
CA ASN A 20 22.84 -19.93 0.87
C ASN A 20 23.79 -18.88 1.48
N GLY A 21 23.24 -18.02 2.32
CA GLY A 21 23.89 -16.85 2.91
C GLY A 21 23.93 -15.61 2.02
N ALA A 22 23.42 -15.65 0.78
CA ALA A 22 23.38 -14.47 -0.07
C ALA A 22 22.37 -13.44 0.47
N ASP A 23 22.83 -12.20 0.68
CA ASP A 23 22.02 -11.09 1.16
C ASP A 23 21.51 -10.23 -0.02
N LEU A 24 20.19 -10.13 -0.18
CA LEU A 24 19.61 -9.33 -1.26
C LEU A 24 19.80 -7.83 -1.06
N HIS A 25 19.97 -7.35 0.17
CA HIS A 25 20.29 -5.97 0.45
C HIS A 25 21.59 -5.59 -0.24
N GLN A 26 22.65 -6.37 0.01
CA GLN A 26 23.95 -6.16 -0.61
C GLN A 26 23.91 -6.32 -2.14
N LEU A 27 23.29 -7.40 -2.64
CA LEU A 27 23.19 -7.66 -4.09
C LEU A 27 22.42 -6.57 -4.85
N SER A 28 21.46 -5.93 -4.18
CA SER A 28 20.64 -4.89 -4.77
C SER A 28 21.30 -3.50 -4.84
N GLY A 29 22.47 -3.31 -4.24
CA GLY A 29 23.03 -1.99 -3.99
C GLY A 29 22.28 -1.26 -2.87
N GLU A 30 22.03 -1.96 -1.76
CA GLU A 30 21.46 -1.43 -0.51
C GLU A 30 20.04 -0.83 -0.64
N ARG A 31 19.16 -1.51 -1.39
CA ARG A 31 17.76 -1.11 -1.43
C ARG A 31 17.07 -1.44 -0.11
N ALA A 32 16.47 -0.43 0.52
CA ALA A 32 15.68 -0.56 1.74
C ALA A 32 14.61 -1.68 1.70
N ALA A 33 14.08 -2.01 0.51
CA ALA A 33 13.12 -3.12 0.34
C ALA A 33 13.67 -4.50 0.76
N TYR A 34 14.99 -4.66 0.78
CA TYR A 34 15.67 -5.90 1.15
C TYR A 34 16.44 -5.81 2.47
N GLU A 35 16.42 -4.66 3.15
CA GLU A 35 17.21 -4.39 4.36
C GLU A 35 16.90 -5.36 5.52
N ASN A 36 15.67 -5.84 5.60
CA ASN A 36 15.20 -6.64 6.74
C ASN A 36 14.85 -8.08 6.35
N GLY A 37 15.84 -8.96 6.49
CA GLY A 37 15.68 -10.41 6.45
C GLY A 37 15.44 -11.00 5.07
N PHE A 38 16.22 -10.56 4.09
CA PHE A 38 16.31 -11.22 2.79
C PHE A 38 17.67 -11.88 2.58
N VAL A 39 18.18 -12.55 3.61
CA VAL A 39 19.33 -13.44 3.49
C VAL A 39 18.83 -14.84 3.13
N VAL A 40 19.37 -15.43 2.07
CA VAL A 40 18.97 -16.77 1.64
C VAL A 40 19.36 -17.80 2.71
N ALA A 41 18.37 -18.37 3.39
CA ALA A 41 18.55 -19.35 4.45
C ALA A 41 18.55 -20.79 3.90
N GLU A 42 17.75 -21.08 2.87
CA GLU A 42 17.67 -22.41 2.26
C GLU A 42 17.35 -22.32 0.77
N ILE A 43 17.92 -23.22 -0.02
CA ILE A 43 17.59 -23.44 -1.42
C ILE A 43 17.27 -24.93 -1.59
N ASN A 44 16.07 -25.22 -2.06
CA ASN A 44 15.66 -26.55 -2.49
C ASN A 44 15.50 -26.55 -4.01
N ALA A 45 16.12 -27.53 -4.67
CA ALA A 45 16.11 -27.70 -6.12
C ALA A 45 15.57 -29.08 -6.55
N GLU A 46 14.85 -29.76 -5.65
CA GLU A 46 14.14 -31.00 -5.95
C GLU A 46 13.03 -30.73 -6.97
N PRO A 47 12.96 -31.47 -8.09
CA PRO A 47 11.93 -31.29 -9.10
C PRO A 47 10.51 -31.37 -8.52
N GLY A 48 9.72 -30.32 -8.69
CA GLY A 48 8.36 -30.21 -8.14
C GLY A 48 8.28 -29.69 -6.70
N ASN A 49 9.42 -29.42 -6.06
CA ASN A 49 9.52 -28.83 -4.72
C ASN A 49 10.60 -27.74 -4.66
N GLU A 50 10.83 -27.04 -5.77
CA GLU A 50 11.86 -26.01 -5.87
C GLU A 50 11.44 -24.73 -5.12
N TYR A 51 12.31 -24.27 -4.22
CA TYR A 51 12.08 -23.02 -3.49
C TYR A 51 13.37 -22.38 -2.97
N ILE A 52 13.27 -21.10 -2.61
CA ILE A 52 14.24 -20.34 -1.83
C ILE A 52 13.55 -19.86 -0.56
N ARG A 53 14.11 -20.14 0.62
CA ARG A 53 13.64 -19.59 1.91
C ARG A 53 14.62 -18.52 2.39
N PHE A 54 14.09 -17.40 2.85
CA PHE A 54 14.86 -16.33 3.49
C PHE A 54 14.83 -16.46 5.02
N ASP A 55 15.77 -15.81 5.69
CA ASP A 55 15.87 -15.72 7.16
C ASP A 55 14.68 -15.03 7.83
N ASN A 56 13.93 -14.17 7.12
CA ASN A 56 12.63 -13.68 7.60
C ASN A 56 11.47 -14.71 7.51
N GLY A 57 11.75 -15.94 7.11
CA GLY A 57 10.77 -17.02 6.98
C GLY A 57 9.94 -17.00 5.70
N ARG A 58 10.18 -16.05 4.78
CA ARG A 58 9.52 -16.04 3.46
C ARG A 58 10.10 -17.12 2.55
N THR A 59 9.22 -17.76 1.78
CA THR A 59 9.59 -18.76 0.78
C THR A 59 9.12 -18.32 -0.60
N LEU A 60 10.02 -18.35 -1.58
CA LEU A 60 9.76 -18.14 -3.00
C LEU A 60 9.88 -19.47 -3.74
N ARG A 61 8.80 -19.91 -4.38
CA ARG A 61 8.79 -21.10 -5.26
C ARG A 61 9.24 -20.74 -6.67
N LEU A 62 9.60 -21.74 -7.47
CA LEU A 62 9.93 -21.54 -8.88
C LEU A 62 8.79 -20.84 -9.63
N GLY A 63 9.11 -19.78 -10.36
CA GLY A 63 8.14 -18.94 -11.08
C GLY A 63 7.37 -17.94 -10.21
N GLN A 64 7.52 -17.99 -8.88
CA GLN A 64 6.89 -17.05 -7.97
C GLN A 64 7.67 -15.73 -7.90
N GLU A 65 6.93 -14.62 -7.94
CA GLU A 65 7.46 -13.28 -7.70
C GLU A 65 7.06 -12.80 -6.30
N SER A 66 7.98 -12.12 -5.60
CA SER A 66 7.68 -11.40 -4.36
C SER A 66 8.28 -10.01 -4.48
N GLY A 67 7.44 -8.97 -4.43
CA GLY A 67 7.88 -7.61 -4.74
C GLY A 67 6.77 -6.74 -5.33
N GLY A 68 5.72 -7.33 -5.89
CA GLY A 68 4.42 -6.67 -5.96
C GLY A 68 3.96 -6.41 -4.53
N MET A 69 3.72 -5.14 -4.19
CA MET A 69 3.10 -4.69 -2.95
C MET A 69 2.00 -5.69 -2.56
N ARG A 70 2.32 -6.62 -1.64
CA ARG A 70 1.43 -7.76 -1.32
C ARG A 70 0.06 -7.18 -1.06
N ASP A 71 -0.99 -7.73 -1.67
CA ASP A 71 -2.30 -7.13 -1.53
C ASP A 71 -2.69 -6.93 -0.06
N ASP A 72 -2.21 -7.79 0.82
CA ASP A 72 -2.42 -7.74 2.26
C ASP A 72 -1.73 -6.55 2.98
N VAL A 73 -0.56 -6.11 2.49
CA VAL A 73 0.23 -5.06 3.16
C VAL A 73 -0.40 -3.70 2.98
N TRP A 74 -0.75 -3.34 1.73
CA TRP A 74 -1.37 -2.04 1.48
C TRP A 74 -2.77 -1.96 2.07
N ARG A 75 -3.53 -3.06 2.09
CA ARG A 75 -4.82 -3.15 2.79
C ARG A 75 -4.67 -2.87 4.29
N SER A 76 -3.70 -3.53 4.92
CA SER A 76 -3.38 -3.31 6.34
C SER A 76 -2.95 -1.87 6.62
N GLN A 77 -2.15 -1.26 5.73
CA GLN A 77 -1.72 0.14 5.85
C GLN A 77 -2.90 1.11 5.75
N ILE A 78 -3.79 0.92 4.77
CA ILE A 78 -5.01 1.72 4.62
C ILE A 78 -5.86 1.60 5.89
N LYS A 79 -6.19 0.38 6.31
CA LYS A 79 -7.02 0.15 7.49
C LYS A 79 -6.42 0.75 8.75
N TYR A 80 -5.12 0.58 8.98
CA TYR A 80 -4.45 1.16 10.15
C TYR A 80 -4.43 2.69 10.10
N THR A 81 -4.21 3.28 8.92
CA THR A 81 -4.18 4.74 8.74
C THR A 81 -5.56 5.35 8.97
N VAL A 82 -6.63 4.75 8.43
CA VAL A 82 -8.01 5.18 8.69
C VAL A 82 -8.33 5.10 10.18
N LYS A 83 -7.99 3.98 10.83
CA LYS A 83 -8.17 3.84 12.29
C LYS A 83 -7.44 4.94 13.06
N LYS A 84 -6.17 5.20 12.74
CA LYS A 84 -5.38 6.25 13.40
C LYS A 84 -5.91 7.65 13.17
N HIS A 85 -6.46 7.91 11.98
CA HIS A 85 -7.14 9.17 11.68
C HIS A 85 -8.33 9.37 12.62
N LEU A 86 -9.25 8.40 12.71
CA LEU A 86 -10.42 8.50 13.58
C LEU A 86 -10.04 8.61 15.07
N GLU A 87 -9.06 7.82 15.52
CA GLU A 87 -8.53 7.91 16.90
C GLU A 87 -7.96 9.30 17.20
N LYS A 88 -7.22 9.89 16.24
CA LYS A 88 -6.63 11.21 16.40
C LYS A 88 -7.68 12.30 16.41
N GLU A 89 -8.73 12.16 15.60
CA GLU A 89 -9.84 13.10 15.57
C GLU A 89 -10.61 13.09 16.90
N LEU A 90 -10.91 11.92 17.46
CA LEU A 90 -11.51 11.81 18.80
C LEU A 90 -10.68 12.54 19.87
N GLN A 91 -9.36 12.42 19.83
CA GLN A 91 -8.46 13.09 20.78
C GLN A 91 -8.44 14.61 20.63
N LEU A 92 -8.55 15.10 19.39
CA LEU A 92 -8.37 16.52 19.07
C LEU A 92 -9.69 17.28 18.91
N ARG A 93 -10.83 16.59 18.88
CA ARG A 93 -12.16 17.19 18.70
C ARG A 93 -12.45 18.33 19.66
N ALA A 94 -12.18 18.14 20.96
CA ALA A 94 -12.41 19.17 21.98
C ALA A 94 -11.59 20.45 21.75
N ARG A 95 -10.55 20.39 20.92
CA ARG A 95 -9.68 21.51 20.55
C ARG A 95 -10.03 22.12 19.19
N GLY A 96 -11.05 21.60 18.48
CA GLY A 96 -11.45 22.09 17.17
C GLY A 96 -10.39 21.93 16.07
N VAL A 97 -9.42 21.02 16.24
CA VAL A 97 -8.34 20.81 15.26
C VAL A 97 -8.76 19.77 14.23
N LYS A 98 -8.69 20.13 12.95
CA LYS A 98 -8.93 19.20 11.83
C LYS A 98 -7.75 18.24 11.64
N VAL A 99 -8.04 16.95 11.54
CA VAL A 99 -7.05 15.91 11.25
C VAL A 99 -7.03 15.64 9.75
N LEU A 100 -5.85 15.44 9.18
CA LEU A 100 -5.65 15.10 7.76
C LEU A 100 -4.71 13.90 7.66
N SER A 101 -5.01 12.99 6.74
CA SER A 101 -4.14 11.85 6.41
C SER A 101 -3.72 11.91 4.95
N LEU A 102 -2.45 11.64 4.66
CA LEU A 102 -1.89 11.66 3.32
C LEU A 102 -1.48 10.25 2.89
N PHE A 103 -1.90 9.85 1.70
CA PHE A 103 -1.50 8.61 1.06
C PHE A 103 -0.65 8.90 -0.17
N PHE A 104 0.52 8.28 -0.24
CA PHE A 104 1.34 8.28 -1.45
C PHE A 104 1.09 6.98 -2.21
N ILE A 105 0.61 7.09 -3.44
CA ILE A 105 0.31 5.96 -4.31
C ILE A 105 1.22 6.01 -5.54
N ASP A 106 1.51 4.84 -6.09
CA ASP A 106 2.34 4.65 -7.27
C ASP A 106 1.66 5.11 -8.56
N ARG A 107 0.33 4.92 -8.68
CA ARG A 107 -0.46 5.29 -9.86
C ARG A 107 -1.84 5.81 -9.48
N VAL A 108 -2.31 6.82 -10.20
CA VAL A 108 -3.67 7.39 -10.02
C VAL A 108 -4.75 6.34 -10.25
N SER A 109 -4.59 5.47 -11.26
CA SER A 109 -5.54 4.39 -11.56
C SER A 109 -5.74 3.39 -10.42
N ASN A 110 -4.77 3.25 -9.52
CA ASN A 110 -4.94 2.40 -8.34
C ASN A 110 -5.93 2.98 -7.33
N TYR A 111 -6.27 4.27 -7.42
CA TYR A 111 -7.30 4.91 -6.61
C TYR A 111 -8.53 5.31 -7.43
N ARG A 112 -8.36 5.94 -8.60
CA ARG A 112 -9.44 6.37 -9.50
C ARG A 112 -9.04 6.07 -10.94
N ASP A 113 -9.82 5.23 -11.59
CA ASP A 113 -9.65 4.88 -13.00
C ASP A 113 -10.86 5.37 -13.81
N TYR A 114 -10.84 5.24 -15.13
CA TYR A 114 -11.94 5.64 -16.01
C TYR A 114 -12.34 4.50 -16.92
N ASP A 115 -13.65 4.26 -17.05
CA ASP A 115 -14.16 3.25 -17.97
C ASP A 115 -14.07 3.71 -19.44
N GLY A 116 -14.46 2.82 -20.37
CA GLY A 116 -14.45 3.11 -21.81
C GLY A 116 -15.41 4.24 -22.25
N SER A 117 -16.30 4.69 -21.37
CA SER A 117 -17.18 5.85 -21.57
C SER A 117 -16.67 7.11 -20.86
N GLY A 118 -15.48 7.05 -20.24
CA GLY A 118 -14.87 8.16 -19.52
C GLY A 118 -15.51 8.43 -18.16
N GLN A 119 -16.33 7.53 -17.62
CA GLN A 119 -16.88 7.65 -16.28
C GLN A 119 -15.87 7.17 -15.23
N PRO A 120 -15.73 7.87 -14.09
CA PRO A 120 -14.80 7.47 -13.05
C PRO A 120 -15.25 6.15 -12.40
N VAL A 121 -14.33 5.20 -12.33
CA VAL A 121 -14.48 3.92 -11.62
C VAL A 121 -13.46 3.85 -10.48
N LYS A 122 -13.81 3.11 -9.42
CA LYS A 122 -12.97 3.00 -8.21
C LYS A 122 -11.81 2.06 -8.47
N GLY A 123 -10.59 2.54 -8.20
CA GLY A 123 -9.40 1.70 -8.15
C GLY A 123 -9.34 0.87 -6.85
N LYS A 124 -8.42 -0.08 -6.81
CA LYS A 124 -8.26 -1.01 -5.67
C LYS A 124 -8.09 -0.33 -4.30
N PHE A 125 -7.42 0.82 -4.24
CA PHE A 125 -7.21 1.57 -2.99
C PHE A 125 -8.47 2.30 -2.53
N ALA A 126 -9.28 2.83 -3.45
CA ALA A 126 -10.55 3.46 -3.09
C ALA A 126 -11.53 2.42 -2.52
N VAL A 127 -11.62 1.24 -3.14
CA VAL A 127 -12.46 0.13 -2.65
C VAL A 127 -12.09 -0.26 -1.23
N GLU A 128 -10.79 -0.43 -0.94
CA GLU A 128 -10.34 -0.81 0.40
C GLU A 128 -10.50 0.31 1.43
N PHE A 129 -10.29 1.56 1.02
CA PHE A 129 -10.49 2.71 1.89
C PHE A 129 -11.94 2.80 2.36
N GLU A 130 -12.89 2.64 1.44
CA GLU A 130 -14.32 2.59 1.74
C GLU A 130 -14.68 1.41 2.64
N ALA A 131 -14.09 0.23 2.39
CA ALA A 131 -14.29 -0.94 3.22
C ALA A 131 -13.81 -0.70 4.66
N ALA A 132 -12.62 -0.11 4.83
CA ALA A 132 -12.05 0.22 6.13
C ALA A 132 -12.90 1.26 6.89
N LEU A 133 -13.34 2.32 6.22
CA LEU A 133 -14.25 3.31 6.81
C LEU A 133 -15.57 2.68 7.23
N SER A 134 -16.20 1.90 6.35
CA SER A 134 -17.49 1.26 6.61
C SER A 134 -17.40 0.23 7.74
N GLU A 135 -16.28 -0.46 7.87
CA GLU A 135 -16.03 -1.37 8.99
C GLU A 135 -15.89 -0.60 10.30
N LEU A 136 -15.04 0.43 10.33
CA LEU A 136 -14.77 1.21 11.54
C LEU A 136 -15.98 2.04 11.96
N ALA A 137 -16.80 2.54 11.03
CA ALA A 137 -18.03 3.29 11.32
C ALA A 137 -19.04 2.53 12.20
N LYS A 138 -18.96 1.19 12.22
CA LYS A 138 -19.81 0.32 13.07
C LYS A 138 -19.38 0.32 14.53
N ASP A 139 -18.16 0.76 14.83
CA ASP A 139 -17.65 0.82 16.20
C ASP A 139 -18.28 2.01 16.95
N PRO A 140 -19.00 1.77 18.06
CA PRO A 140 -19.69 2.83 18.80
C PRO A 140 -18.77 3.96 19.28
N ARG A 141 -17.46 3.71 19.41
CA ARG A 141 -16.48 4.72 19.80
C ARG A 141 -16.39 5.87 18.80
N TYR A 142 -16.69 5.64 17.53
CA TYR A 142 -16.66 6.66 16.49
C TYR A 142 -18.04 7.26 16.18
N ALA A 143 -19.11 6.81 16.85
CA ALA A 143 -20.49 7.28 16.58
C ALA A 143 -20.70 8.78 16.79
N VAL A 144 -19.82 9.41 17.56
CA VAL A 144 -19.79 10.85 17.80
C VAL A 144 -19.34 11.64 16.56
N LEU A 145 -18.61 11.02 15.63
CA LEU A 145 -18.13 11.65 14.39
C LEU A 145 -19.26 11.66 13.36
N ASP A 146 -20.05 12.74 13.32
CA ASP A 146 -21.28 12.79 12.50
C ASP A 146 -21.02 12.65 11.00
N TRP A 147 -19.86 13.11 10.51
CA TRP A 147 -19.49 12.97 9.11
C TRP A 147 -19.34 11.50 8.69
N LEU A 148 -19.00 10.60 9.62
CA LEU A 148 -18.85 9.17 9.33
C LEU A 148 -20.19 8.46 8.99
N LYS A 149 -21.31 9.17 9.16
CA LYS A 149 -22.67 8.70 8.81
C LYS A 149 -23.07 9.05 7.36
N LEU A 150 -22.30 9.90 6.69
CA LEU A 150 -22.54 10.27 5.30
C LEU A 150 -22.17 9.10 4.36
N PRO A 151 -22.65 9.10 3.10
CA PRO A 151 -22.27 8.09 2.11
C PRO A 151 -20.75 8.00 1.97
N VAL A 152 -20.19 6.78 2.07
CA VAL A 152 -18.74 6.57 2.19
C VAL A 152 -17.97 7.15 0.99
N GLU A 153 -18.55 7.06 -0.20
CA GLU A 153 -18.01 7.59 -1.45
C GLU A 153 -17.85 9.13 -1.46
N SER A 154 -18.52 9.83 -0.54
CA SER A 154 -18.42 11.29 -0.39
C SER A 154 -17.35 11.72 0.63
N LEU A 155 -16.81 10.76 1.39
CA LEU A 155 -15.90 11.01 2.51
C LEU A 155 -14.43 11.02 2.12
N HIS A 156 -14.12 10.69 0.87
CA HIS A 156 -12.75 10.71 0.38
C HIS A 156 -12.71 11.11 -1.08
N ASN A 157 -11.71 11.90 -1.42
CA ASN A 157 -11.35 12.18 -2.80
C ASN A 157 -9.84 12.39 -2.90
N GLY A 158 -9.31 12.17 -4.10
CA GLY A 158 -7.90 12.41 -4.38
C GLY A 158 -7.71 13.78 -5.02
N TYR A 159 -6.69 14.52 -4.56
CA TYR A 159 -6.12 15.61 -5.33
C TYR A 159 -5.04 15.02 -6.24
N PHE A 160 -5.28 15.01 -7.55
CA PHE A 160 -4.31 14.54 -8.53
C PHE A 160 -3.76 15.73 -9.29
N ALA A 161 -2.42 15.83 -9.42
CA ALA A 161 -1.77 16.95 -10.10
C ALA A 161 -2.22 17.13 -11.57
N ALA A 162 -2.81 16.10 -12.19
CA ALA A 162 -3.39 16.15 -13.52
C ALA A 162 -4.81 16.76 -13.56
N ASP A 163 -5.47 16.93 -12.40
CA ASP A 163 -6.79 17.54 -12.32
C ASP A 163 -6.67 19.05 -12.54
N LYS A 164 -7.33 19.57 -13.57
CA LYS A 164 -7.43 21.02 -13.77
C LYS A 164 -8.12 21.64 -12.54
N PRO A 165 -7.56 22.70 -11.92
CA PRO A 165 -8.18 23.31 -10.75
C PRO A 165 -9.54 23.88 -11.13
N LYS A 166 -10.63 23.30 -10.61
CA LYS A 166 -11.94 23.94 -10.59
C LYS A 166 -12.04 24.77 -9.31
N LYS A 167 -12.29 26.08 -9.46
CA LYS A 167 -12.54 26.98 -8.32
C LYS A 167 -13.68 26.43 -7.45
N GLY A 168 -13.42 26.21 -6.16
CA GLY A 168 -14.47 26.07 -5.14
C GLY A 168 -14.80 24.67 -4.62
N GLN A 169 -14.03 23.62 -4.94
CA GLN A 169 -14.30 22.30 -4.37
C GLN A 169 -13.65 22.14 -2.99
N GLN A 170 -14.44 22.30 -1.92
CA GLN A 170 -14.04 21.81 -0.61
C GLN A 170 -14.11 20.29 -0.63
N THR A 171 -12.95 19.65 -0.76
CA THR A 171 -12.80 18.23 -0.48
C THR A 171 -12.81 18.07 1.03
N LEU A 172 -13.81 17.36 1.54
CA LEU A 172 -13.76 16.83 2.89
C LEU A 172 -12.67 15.75 2.88
N VAL A 173 -11.69 15.95 3.76
CA VAL A 173 -10.58 15.05 4.06
C VAL A 173 -10.91 14.46 5.41
#